data_AF-A0A832A3A6-F1
#
_entry.id   AF-A0A832A3A6-F1
#
_cell.length_a   1.000
_cell.length_b   1.000
_cell.length_c   1.000
_cell.angle_alpha   90.00
_cell.angle_beta   90.00
_cell.angle_gamma   90.00
#
_symmetry.space_group_name_H-M   'P 1'
#
loop_
_entity.id
_entity.type
_entity.pdbx_description
1 polymer ?
#
loop_
_entity_poly.entity_id
_entity_poly.type
_entity_poly.pdbx_seq_one_letter_code
_entity_poly.pdbx_strand_id
1 'polypeptide(L)'
;GAKLLGDAENILYQSDLSRSQKADLLTGMALLAGLVSPEFPRKLFERRKDIMMESAAYEMIKKEGYEEGIQRGLEQGLQQGLEKGLQQGLEKGLQQGLEQGIKQGTKIGMIEEAREAILDVLTERFGECPLTLREIIVCLDSISMLKALRRQAIQVESLAAFRELLDEWLKEA
;
A
#
# COMPACT_ATOMS: atom_id res chain seq x y z
N GLY A 1 13.11 9.47 -54.80
CA GLY A 1 12.84 8.73 -53.55
C GLY A 1 11.77 7.68 -53.76
N ALA A 2 10.50 8.03 -53.56
CA ALA A 2 9.37 7.08 -53.55
C ALA A 2 9.22 6.22 -54.82
N LYS A 3 9.36 6.83 -56.01
CA LYS A 3 9.30 6.09 -57.29
C LYS A 3 10.38 5.02 -57.40
N LEU A 4 11.64 5.39 -57.13
CA LEU A 4 12.78 4.46 -57.15
C LEU A 4 12.61 3.31 -56.13
N LEU A 5 12.05 3.60 -54.95
CA LEU A 5 11.76 2.57 -53.95
C LEU A 5 10.70 1.58 -54.46
N GLY A 6 9.63 2.09 -55.08
CA GLY A 6 8.59 1.24 -55.68
C GLY A 6 9.11 0.41 -56.85
N ASP A 7 9.95 1.00 -57.70
CA ASP A 7 10.60 0.29 -58.81
C ASP A 7 11.53 -0.82 -58.29
N ALA A 8 12.34 -0.54 -57.27
CA ALA A 8 13.22 -1.51 -56.62
C ALA A 8 12.42 -2.64 -55.91
N GLU A 9 11.33 -2.30 -55.22
CA GLU A 9 10.42 -3.27 -54.61
C GLU A 9 9.85 -4.23 -55.65
N ASN A 10 9.38 -3.71 -56.79
CA ASN A 10 8.80 -4.51 -57.86
C ASN A 10 9.83 -5.45 -58.51
N ILE A 11 11.05 -4.95 -58.76
CA ILE A 11 12.15 -5.77 -59.30
C ILE A 11 12.49 -6.91 -58.34
N LEU A 12 12.65 -6.62 -57.05
CA LEU A 12 12.93 -7.64 -56.04
C LEU A 12 11.82 -8.69 -55.96
N TYR A 13 10.56 -8.25 -56.02
CA TYR A 13 9.41 -9.14 -55.94
C TYR A 13 9.31 -10.09 -57.14
N GLN A 14 9.52 -9.57 -58.35
CA GLN A 14 9.42 -10.34 -59.60
C GLN A 14 10.66 -11.19 -59.91
N SER A 15 11.75 -11.04 -59.14
CA SER A 15 12.99 -11.80 -59.34
C SER A 15 12.83 -13.31 -59.07
N ASP A 16 13.76 -14.11 -59.61
CA ASP A 16 13.86 -15.56 -59.37
C ASP A 16 14.52 -15.90 -58.01
N LEU A 17 14.75 -14.90 -57.15
CA LEU A 17 15.36 -15.10 -55.84
C LEU A 17 14.49 -15.98 -54.94
N SER A 18 15.14 -16.71 -54.04
CA SER A 18 14.44 -17.46 -53.01
C SER A 18 13.67 -16.50 -52.09
N ARG A 19 12.63 -17.01 -51.45
CA ARG A 19 11.80 -16.23 -50.52
C ARG A 19 12.61 -15.62 -49.38
N SER A 20 13.57 -16.36 -48.83
CA SER A 20 14.49 -15.89 -47.80
C SER A 20 15.41 -14.77 -48.30
N GLN A 21 15.97 -14.88 -49.52
CA GLN A 21 16.76 -13.80 -50.11
C GLN A 21 15.94 -12.53 -50.34
N LYS A 22 14.68 -12.68 -50.80
CA LYS A 22 13.75 -11.55 -50.92
C LYS A 22 13.46 -10.91 -49.56
N ALA A 23 13.27 -11.72 -48.51
CA ALA A 23 13.02 -11.23 -47.16
C ALA A 23 14.16 -10.35 -46.64
N ASP A 24 15.40 -10.81 -46.78
CA ASP A 24 16.57 -10.05 -46.33
C ASP A 24 16.78 -8.76 -47.12
N LEU A 25 16.61 -8.80 -48.45
CA LEU A 25 16.74 -7.61 -49.30
C LEU A 25 15.64 -6.58 -49.05
N LEU A 26 14.38 -7.02 -48.87
CA LEU A 26 13.27 -6.13 -48.52
C LEU A 26 13.47 -5.51 -47.14
N THR A 27 14.01 -6.26 -46.18
CA THR A 27 14.32 -5.76 -44.84
C THR A 27 15.48 -4.77 -44.86
N GLY A 28 16.55 -5.05 -45.58
CA GLY A 28 17.66 -4.11 -45.81
C GLY A 28 17.18 -2.83 -46.51
N MET A 29 16.33 -2.96 -47.53
CA MET A 29 15.71 -1.83 -48.21
C MET A 29 14.83 -1.00 -47.27
N ALA A 30 14.08 -1.64 -46.36
CA ALA A 30 13.31 -0.93 -45.34
C ALA A 30 14.22 -0.10 -44.43
N LEU A 31 15.32 -0.68 -43.93
CA LEU A 31 16.28 0.01 -43.07
C LEU A 31 16.91 1.22 -43.78
N LEU A 32 17.37 1.04 -45.02
CA LEU A 32 17.98 2.12 -45.80
C LEU A 32 16.97 3.20 -46.19
N ALA A 33 15.75 2.83 -46.57
CA ALA A 33 14.70 3.78 -46.89
C ALA A 33 14.26 4.59 -45.66
N GLY A 34 14.34 3.99 -44.46
CA GLY A 34 14.09 4.65 -43.18
C GLY A 34 15.04 5.81 -42.89
N LEU A 35 16.28 5.74 -43.38
CA LEU A 35 17.24 6.86 -43.28
C LEU A 35 16.79 8.09 -44.07
N VAL A 36 15.97 7.89 -45.11
CA VAL A 36 15.43 8.96 -45.94
C VAL A 36 14.07 9.45 -45.40
N SER A 37 13.19 8.53 -45.01
CA SER A 37 11.91 8.86 -44.39
C SER A 37 11.34 7.67 -43.62
N PRO A 38 10.79 7.89 -42.41
CA PRO A 38 10.14 6.84 -41.62
C PRO A 38 8.85 6.32 -42.27
N GLU A 39 8.27 7.03 -43.24
CA GLU A 39 7.08 6.56 -43.95
C GLU A 39 7.37 5.39 -44.90
N PHE A 40 8.58 5.32 -45.45
CA PHE A 40 8.94 4.30 -46.44
C PHE A 40 9.02 2.89 -45.84
N PRO A 41 9.75 2.66 -44.72
CA PRO A 41 9.71 1.38 -44.03
C PRO A 41 8.27 0.98 -43.66
N ARG A 42 7.46 1.93 -43.18
CA ARG A 42 6.06 1.66 -42.80
C ARG A 42 5.23 1.15 -43.97
N LYS A 43 5.24 1.89 -45.09
CA LYS A 43 4.50 1.53 -46.30
C LYS A 43 4.99 0.22 -46.91
N LEU A 44 6.30 -0.03 -46.88
CA LEU A 44 6.90 -1.27 -47.37
C LEU A 44 6.51 -2.46 -46.48
N PHE A 45 6.59 -2.28 -45.16
CA PHE A 45 6.19 -3.29 -44.18
C PHE A 45 4.70 -3.62 -44.30
N GLU A 46 3.82 -2.62 -44.42
CA GLU A 46 2.38 -2.84 -44.64
C GLU A 46 2.09 -3.71 -45.89
N ARG A 47 2.91 -3.58 -46.94
CA ARG A 47 2.74 -4.35 -48.20
C ARG A 47 3.45 -5.71 -48.23
N ARG A 48 4.55 -5.87 -47.49
CA ARG A 48 5.50 -6.99 -47.64
C ARG A 48 5.85 -7.71 -46.35
N LYS A 49 5.12 -7.43 -45.26
CA LYS A 49 5.31 -8.08 -43.96
C LYS A 49 5.34 -9.61 -44.08
N ASP A 50 4.49 -10.18 -44.91
CA ASP A 50 4.38 -11.62 -45.16
C ASP A 50 5.69 -12.28 -45.60
N ILE A 51 6.56 -11.57 -46.33
CA ILE A 51 7.89 -12.04 -46.74
C ILE A 51 8.95 -11.54 -45.75
N MET A 52 8.89 -10.27 -45.35
CA MET A 52 9.91 -9.65 -44.47
C MET A 52 10.04 -10.36 -43.11
N MET A 53 8.97 -10.98 -42.60
CA MET A 53 9.01 -11.74 -41.35
C MET A 53 9.99 -12.93 -41.37
N GLU A 54 10.39 -13.41 -42.55
CA GLU A 54 11.37 -14.50 -42.70
C GLU A 54 12.82 -14.00 -42.65
N SER A 55 13.05 -12.68 -42.62
CA SER A 55 14.40 -12.13 -42.55
C SER A 55 15.02 -12.32 -41.17
N ALA A 56 16.29 -12.70 -41.15
CA ALA A 56 17.06 -12.77 -39.91
C ALA A 56 17.13 -11.40 -39.20
N ALA A 57 17.29 -10.32 -39.97
CA ALA A 57 17.31 -8.96 -39.43
C ALA A 57 15.98 -8.56 -38.80
N TYR A 58 14.86 -8.98 -39.40
CA TYR A 58 13.53 -8.72 -38.82
C TYR A 58 13.36 -9.41 -37.47
N GLU A 59 13.71 -10.70 -37.37
CA GLU A 59 13.58 -11.44 -36.11
C GLU A 59 14.51 -10.90 -35.01
N MET A 60 15.72 -10.44 -35.35
CA MET A 60 16.59 -9.76 -34.38
C MET A 60 15.95 -8.49 -33.81
N ILE A 61 15.49 -7.58 -34.67
CA ILE A 61 14.87 -6.32 -34.25
C ILE A 61 13.60 -6.57 -33.43
N LYS A 62 12.77 -7.55 -33.85
CA LYS A 62 11.55 -7.95 -33.14
C LYS A 62 11.87 -8.50 -31.75
N LYS A 63 12.91 -9.34 -31.64
CA LYS A 63 13.35 -9.91 -30.37
C LYS A 63 13.83 -8.80 -29.41
N GLU A 64 14.68 -7.90 -29.87
CA GLU A 64 15.18 -6.78 -29.07
C GLU A 64 14.04 -5.87 -28.62
N GLY A 65 13.12 -5.50 -29.52
CA GLY A 65 11.95 -4.69 -29.16
C GLY A 65 11.00 -5.39 -28.17
N TYR A 66 10.87 -6.71 -28.25
CA TYR A 66 10.08 -7.49 -27.29
C TYR A 66 10.75 -7.55 -25.91
N GLU A 67 12.07 -7.79 -25.86
CA GLU A 67 12.85 -7.79 -24.63
C GLU A 67 12.82 -6.42 -23.93
N GLU A 68 13.04 -5.34 -24.68
CA GLU A 68 12.88 -3.97 -24.16
C GLU A 68 11.47 -3.70 -23.65
N GLY A 69 10.46 -4.14 -24.40
CA GLY A 69 9.05 -3.96 -24.04
C GLY A 69 8.69 -4.68 -22.73
N ILE A 70 9.15 -5.92 -22.56
CA ILE A 70 8.98 -6.67 -21.32
C ILE A 70 9.71 -5.97 -20.17
N GLN A 71 10.96 -5.57 -20.37
CA GLN A 71 11.76 -4.96 -19.32
C GLN A 71 11.11 -3.66 -18.83
N ARG A 72 10.72 -2.76 -19.74
CA ARG A 72 10.03 -1.52 -19.40
C ARG A 72 8.68 -1.78 -18.75
N GLY A 73 7.90 -2.73 -19.27
CA GLY A 73 6.60 -3.09 -18.73
C GLY A 73 6.70 -3.64 -17.30
N LEU A 74 7.70 -4.49 -17.02
CA LEU A 74 7.95 -5.05 -15.70
C LEU A 74 8.41 -3.97 -14.72
N GLU A 75 9.35 -3.11 -15.13
CA GLU A 75 9.86 -2.02 -14.29
C GLU A 75 8.74 -1.05 -13.91
N GLN A 76 7.96 -0.59 -14.89
CA GLN A 76 6.82 0.31 -14.64
C GLN A 76 5.74 -0.37 -13.79
N GLY A 77 5.41 -1.62 -14.08
CA GLY A 77 4.41 -2.39 -13.32
C GLY A 77 4.83 -2.59 -11.87
N LEU A 78 6.10 -2.93 -11.63
CA LEU A 78 6.65 -3.11 -10.29
C LEU A 78 6.68 -1.79 -9.52
N GLN A 79 7.15 -0.71 -10.13
CA GLN A 79 7.22 0.60 -9.50
C GLN A 79 5.82 1.09 -9.09
N GLN A 80 4.85 1.05 -10.00
CA GLN A 80 3.48 1.47 -9.71
C GLN A 80 2.80 0.57 -8.69
N GLY A 81 3.03 -0.75 -8.77
CA GLY A 81 2.49 -1.72 -7.84
C GLY A 81 3.02 -1.52 -6.42
N LEU A 82 4.33 -1.29 -6.29
CA LEU A 82 4.99 -1.06 -5.01
C LEU A 82 4.56 0.28 -4.39
N GLU A 83 4.53 1.36 -5.17
CA GLU A 83 4.13 2.68 -4.69
C GLU A 83 2.68 2.67 -4.18
N LYS A 84 1.75 2.13 -4.97
CA LYS A 84 0.33 2.02 -4.56
C LYS A 84 0.16 1.09 -3.37
N GLY A 85 0.84 -0.05 -3.38
CA GLY A 85 0.76 -1.02 -2.29
C GLY A 85 1.28 -0.45 -0.97
N LEU A 86 2.42 0.25 -1.01
CA LEU A 86 3.02 0.88 0.16
C LEU A 86 2.16 2.04 0.68
N GLN A 87 1.68 2.91 -0.20
CA GLN A 87 0.83 4.03 0.19
C GLN A 87 -0.46 3.55 0.86
N GLN A 88 -1.16 2.59 0.25
CA GLN A 88 -2.39 2.04 0.81
C GLN A 88 -2.15 1.27 2.12
N GLY A 89 -1.06 0.51 2.19
CA GLY A 89 -0.68 -0.24 3.39
C GLY A 89 -0.36 0.69 4.56
N LEU A 90 0.42 1.74 4.31
CA LEU A 90 0.81 2.72 5.32
C LEU A 90 -0.38 3.54 5.80
N GLU A 91 -1.23 4.03 4.90
CA GLU A 91 -2.41 4.81 5.24
C GLU A 91 -3.38 4.01 6.12
N LYS A 92 -3.71 2.78 5.71
CA LYS A 92 -4.58 1.89 6.48
C LYS A 92 -3.98 1.51 7.82
N GLY A 93 -2.69 1.16 7.83
CA GLY A 93 -1.98 0.77 9.05
C GLY A 93 -1.91 1.91 10.06
N LEU A 94 -1.59 3.13 9.60
CA LEU A 94 -1.52 4.31 10.44
C LEU A 94 -2.90 4.69 10.98
N GLN A 95 -3.93 4.68 10.14
CA GLN A 95 -5.30 5.01 10.56
C GLN A 95 -5.80 4.04 11.63
N GLN A 96 -5.62 2.73 11.41
CA GLN A 96 -6.03 1.72 12.38
C GLN A 96 -5.24 1.81 13.68
N GLY A 97 -3.92 1.97 13.59
CA GLY A 97 -3.05 2.10 14.77
C GLY A 97 -3.38 3.34 15.59
N LEU A 98 -3.62 4.48 14.94
CA LEU A 98 -4.00 5.71 15.61
C LEU A 98 -5.37 5.60 16.28
N GLU A 99 -6.37 5.05 15.59
CA GLU A 99 -7.71 4.88 16.14
C GLU A 99 -7.70 3.96 17.37
N GLN A 100 -7.00 2.84 17.30
CA GLN A 100 -6.83 1.92 18.43
C GLN A 100 -6.09 2.59 19.59
N GLY A 101 -4.99 3.29 19.29
CA GLY A 101 -4.21 4.03 20.28
C GLY A 101 -5.03 5.10 21.00
N ILE A 102 -5.81 5.90 20.28
CA ILE A 102 -6.69 6.92 20.86
C ILE A 102 -7.77 6.27 21.73
N LYS A 103 -8.44 5.22 21.25
CA LYS A 103 -9.48 4.50 22.02
C LYS A 103 -8.92 3.91 23.31
N GLN A 104 -7.78 3.25 23.24
CA GLN A 104 -7.14 2.65 24.42
C GLN A 104 -6.64 3.72 25.39
N GLY A 105 -5.96 4.76 24.89
CA GLY A 105 -5.48 5.88 25.69
C GLY A 105 -6.63 6.62 26.39
N THR A 106 -7.74 6.84 25.70
CA THR A 106 -8.95 7.47 26.28
C THR A 106 -9.53 6.60 27.38
N LYS A 107 -9.66 5.28 27.14
CA LYS A 107 -10.16 4.35 28.16
C LYS A 107 -9.27 4.35 29.41
N ILE A 108 -7.95 4.29 29.24
CA ILE A 108 -6.99 4.35 30.35
C ILE A 108 -7.15 5.67 31.10
N GLY A 109 -7.14 6.81 30.38
CA GLY A 109 -7.31 8.13 30.99
C GLY A 109 -8.61 8.29 31.78
N MET A 110 -9.72 7.71 31.30
CA MET A 110 -10.98 7.72 32.02
C MET A 110 -10.98 6.83 33.28
N ILE A 111 -10.20 5.74 33.29
CA ILE A 111 -10.03 4.89 34.48
C ILE A 111 -9.18 5.62 35.52
N GLU A 112 -8.06 6.21 35.10
CA GLU A 112 -7.20 7.01 35.98
C GLU A 112 -7.96 8.20 36.57
N GLU A 113 -8.71 8.96 35.76
CA GLU A 113 -9.55 10.06 36.27
C GLU A 113 -10.59 9.58 37.29
N ALA A 114 -11.23 8.43 37.04
CA ALA A 114 -12.21 7.89 37.97
C ALA A 114 -11.57 7.41 39.29
N ARG A 115 -10.32 6.91 39.27
CA ARG A 115 -9.54 6.56 40.46
C ARG A 115 -9.16 7.80 41.26
N GLU A 116 -8.57 8.80 40.60
CA GLU A 116 -8.20 10.07 41.22
C GLU A 116 -9.42 10.77 41.83
N ALA A 117 -10.55 10.80 41.13
CA ALA A 117 -11.77 11.39 41.65
C ALA A 117 -12.31 10.72 42.94
N ILE A 118 -12.01 9.43 43.16
CA ILE A 118 -12.35 8.75 44.42
C ILE A 118 -11.37 9.19 45.50
N LEU A 119 -10.06 9.20 45.20
CA LEU A 119 -9.02 9.61 46.13
C LEU A 119 -9.21 11.06 46.57
N ASP A 120 -9.57 11.97 45.67
CA ASP A 120 -9.89 13.36 45.96
C ASP A 120 -11.06 13.48 46.94
N VAL A 121 -12.16 12.74 46.70
CA VAL A 121 -13.32 12.72 47.61
C VAL A 121 -12.93 12.21 48.99
N LEU A 122 -12.18 11.12 49.07
CA LEU A 122 -11.74 10.56 50.34
C LEU A 122 -10.80 11.52 51.08
N THR A 123 -9.91 12.18 50.34
CA THR A 123 -8.94 13.13 50.89
C THR A 123 -9.62 14.37 51.43
N GLU A 124 -10.58 14.93 50.69
CA GLU A 124 -11.35 16.09 51.10
C GLU A 124 -12.22 15.81 52.34
N ARG A 125 -12.83 14.61 52.42
CA ARG A 125 -13.75 14.27 53.52
C ARG A 125 -13.04 13.81 54.78
N PHE A 126 -11.93 13.09 54.66
CA PHE A 126 -11.34 12.36 55.77
C PHE A 126 -9.84 12.62 55.99
N GLY A 127 -9.21 13.49 55.17
CA GLY A 127 -7.78 13.76 55.23
C GLY A 127 -6.94 12.70 54.52
N GLU A 128 -5.67 12.54 54.90
CA GLU A 128 -4.75 11.65 54.19
C GLU A 128 -5.28 10.19 54.10
N CYS A 129 -5.44 9.73 52.86
CA CYS A 129 -5.88 8.37 52.57
C CYS A 129 -4.72 7.37 52.79
N PRO A 130 -4.90 6.29 53.59
CA PRO A 130 -3.87 5.28 53.80
C PRO A 130 -3.35 4.66 52.50
N LEU A 131 -2.03 4.45 52.41
CA LEU A 131 -1.37 3.89 51.23
C LEU A 131 -1.98 2.55 50.79
N THR A 132 -2.33 1.69 51.75
CA THR A 132 -2.95 0.38 51.50
C THR A 132 -4.34 0.47 50.85
N LEU A 133 -5.05 1.59 51.03
CA LEU A 133 -6.35 1.82 50.38
C LEU A 133 -6.14 2.40 48.97
N ARG A 134 -5.17 3.31 48.82
CA ARG A 134 -4.78 3.86 47.53
C ARG A 134 -4.33 2.77 46.55
N GLU A 135 -3.47 1.85 46.99
CA GLU A 135 -2.97 0.74 46.18
C GLU A 135 -4.11 -0.13 45.62
N ILE A 136 -5.14 -0.41 46.43
CA ILE A 136 -6.30 -1.19 45.99
C ILE A 136 -7.10 -0.44 44.93
N ILE A 137 -7.36 0.86 45.12
CA ILE A 137 -8.12 1.68 44.17
C ILE A 137 -7.40 1.74 42.82
N VAL A 138 -6.07 1.85 42.84
CA VAL A 138 -5.23 1.86 41.62
C VAL A 138 -5.27 0.53 40.87
N CYS A 139 -5.63 -0.59 41.51
CA CYS A 139 -5.80 -1.87 40.84
C CYS A 139 -7.19 -2.07 40.20
N LEU A 140 -8.14 -1.16 40.39
CA LEU A 140 -9.53 -1.31 39.88
C LEU A 140 -9.65 -0.85 38.43
N ASP A 141 -9.84 -1.76 37.47
CA ASP A 141 -9.87 -1.43 36.03
C ASP A 141 -11.28 -1.16 35.46
N SER A 142 -12.34 -1.34 36.26
CA SER A 142 -13.71 -1.18 35.79
C SER A 142 -14.23 0.23 36.08
N ILE A 143 -14.46 1.00 35.01
CA ILE A 143 -14.97 2.37 35.11
C ILE A 143 -16.37 2.45 35.75
N SER A 144 -17.22 1.47 35.51
CA SER A 144 -18.56 1.42 36.09
C SER A 144 -18.47 1.19 37.60
N MET A 145 -17.57 0.31 38.02
CA MET A 145 -17.31 0.05 39.43
C MET A 145 -16.72 1.27 40.12
N LEU A 146 -15.71 1.91 39.52
CA LEU A 146 -15.09 3.14 40.04
C LEU A 146 -16.12 4.27 40.21
N LYS A 147 -16.99 4.48 39.21
CA LYS A 147 -18.06 5.50 39.31
C LYS A 147 -19.06 5.22 40.44
N ALA A 148 -19.40 3.96 40.67
CA ALA A 148 -20.26 3.56 41.78
C ALA A 148 -19.56 3.72 43.12
N LEU A 149 -18.30 3.29 43.22
CA LEU A 149 -17.46 3.44 44.41
C LEU A 149 -17.30 4.93 44.78
N ARG A 150 -17.13 5.82 43.79
CA ARG A 150 -17.09 7.27 44.00
C ARG A 150 -18.37 7.80 44.65
N ARG A 151 -19.55 7.31 44.23
CA ARG A 151 -20.82 7.72 44.84
C ARG A 151 -20.91 7.25 46.29
N GLN A 152 -20.47 6.02 46.56
CA GLN A 152 -20.42 5.49 47.93
C GLN A 152 -19.42 6.23 48.81
N ALA A 153 -18.26 6.62 48.26
CA ALA A 153 -17.24 7.42 48.93
C ALA A 153 -17.79 8.76 49.47
N ILE A 154 -18.85 9.30 48.86
CA ILE A 154 -19.54 10.52 49.31
C ILE A 154 -20.52 10.24 50.46
N GLN A 155 -21.06 9.02 50.57
CA GLN A 155 -22.11 8.67 51.53
C GLN A 155 -21.58 8.07 52.83
N VAL A 156 -20.46 7.36 52.78
CA VAL A 156 -19.84 6.70 53.95
C VAL A 156 -19.50 7.71 55.06
N GLU A 157 -19.54 7.26 56.32
CA GLU A 157 -19.28 8.13 57.48
C GLU A 157 -17.80 8.18 57.87
N SER A 158 -16.98 7.24 57.41
CA SER A 158 -15.54 7.16 57.72
C SER A 158 -14.74 6.37 56.69
N LEU A 159 -13.41 6.50 56.74
CA LEU A 159 -12.49 5.67 55.94
C LEU A 159 -12.59 4.17 56.28
N ALA A 160 -12.88 3.82 57.53
CA ALA A 160 -13.04 2.43 57.94
C ALA A 160 -14.29 1.81 57.30
N ALA A 161 -15.43 2.53 57.32
CA ALA A 161 -16.66 2.10 56.66
C ALA A 161 -16.48 1.97 55.13
N PHE A 162 -15.73 2.89 54.51
CA PHE A 162 -15.37 2.78 53.10
C PHE A 162 -14.54 1.53 52.79
N ARG A 163 -13.58 1.21 53.67
CA ARG A 163 -12.71 0.06 53.52
C ARG A 163 -13.51 -1.25 53.59
N GLU A 164 -14.42 -1.37 54.56
CA GLU A 164 -15.29 -2.55 54.66
C GLU A 164 -16.16 -2.74 53.41
N LEU A 165 -16.75 -1.65 52.90
CA LEU A 165 -17.54 -1.69 51.67
C LEU A 165 -16.71 -2.15 50.46
N LEU A 166 -15.49 -1.62 50.32
CA LEU A 166 -14.57 -2.02 49.26
C LEU A 166 -14.17 -3.50 49.38
N ASP A 167 -13.90 -3.98 50.59
CA ASP A 167 -13.55 -5.38 50.84
C ASP A 167 -14.73 -6.33 50.57
N GLU A 168 -15.98 -5.91 50.81
CA GLU A 168 -17.18 -6.65 50.39
C GLU A 168 -17.31 -6.71 48.86
N TRP A 169 -17.13 -5.57 48.20
CA TRP A 169 -17.16 -5.50 46.73
C TRP A 169 -16.11 -6.42 46.07
N LEU A 170 -14.91 -6.48 46.64
CA LEU A 170 -13.83 -7.34 46.13
C LEU A 170 -14.08 -8.83 46.39
N LYS A 171 -14.97 -9.19 47.33
CA LYS A 171 -15.39 -10.58 47.55
C LYS A 171 -16.50 -11.01 46.61
N GLU A 172 -17.33 -10.08 46.16
CA GLU A 172 -18.46 -10.33 45.26
C GLU A 172 -18.11 -10.20 43.76
N ALA A 173 -16.99 -9.55 43.44
CA ALA A 173 -16.47 -9.36 42.07
C ALA A 173 -15.66 -10.55 41.55
#